data_AF-A0A7C1JTQ1-F1
#
_entry.id   AF-A0A7C1JTQ1-F1
#
_cell.length_a   1.000
_cell.length_b   1.000
_cell.length_c   1.000
_cell.angle_alpha   90.00
_cell.angle_beta   90.00
_cell.angle_gamma   90.00
#
_symmetry.space_group_name_H-M   'P 1'
#
loop_
_entity.id
_entity.type
_entity.pdbx_description
1 polymer ?
#
loop_
_entity_poly.entity_id
_entity_poly.type
_entity_poly.pdbx_seq_one_letter_code
_entity_poly.pdbx_strand_id
1 'polypeptide(L)'
;MDTVNETRLYNLGQQECERTPYGEDIVVVLDFGPPIRISSSYGTQLFHTRTPVTTQQIYDAVVDYLRGFYVCKSAMGDQEYHLTVSIGTNNNDDLGGLIREHGQAWADLVNDVNDWIESPPSWARWLTARGGIDIELSPPFAGPVATREWIAGYISAWRVGTSFYYDYGTFEDCPRTIGAQCPQMHQGWTCEDVWYIAWGAAPALPLPLIYNNQGINAEQWRWLSWYAWRYHYSRMSIKGSFTQWQICLVDPGAPGCSGADQPPWVGWAQLFERLNAYTMTAQTPYELRWATDISRTWSLISND
;
A
#
# COMPACT_ATOMS: atom_id res chain seq x y z
N MET A 1 -5.27 -9.41 -5.30
CA MET A 1 -6.67 -9.87 -5.17
C MET A 1 -7.07 -10.63 -6.42
N ASP A 2 -7.73 -11.78 -6.23
CA ASP A 2 -8.20 -12.65 -7.31
C ASP A 2 -9.71 -12.66 -7.47
N THR A 3 -10.41 -11.90 -6.64
CA THR A 3 -11.86 -11.87 -6.60
C THR A 3 -12.37 -10.54 -6.04
N VAL A 4 -13.58 -10.18 -6.46
CA VAL A 4 -14.44 -9.14 -5.86
C VAL A 4 -15.72 -9.78 -5.31
N ASN A 5 -15.69 -11.09 -5.03
CA ASN A 5 -16.84 -11.78 -4.46
C ASN A 5 -17.09 -11.27 -3.03
N GLU A 6 -18.19 -10.55 -2.86
CA GLU A 6 -18.68 -9.94 -1.62
C GLU A 6 -18.63 -10.90 -0.43
N THR A 7 -19.23 -12.09 -0.53
CA THR A 7 -19.21 -13.08 0.56
C THR A 7 -17.80 -13.53 0.93
N ARG A 8 -16.92 -13.73 -0.05
CA ARG A 8 -15.52 -14.09 0.22
C ARG A 8 -14.78 -12.96 0.91
N LEU A 9 -14.97 -11.70 0.48
CA LEU A 9 -14.34 -10.56 1.13
C LEU A 9 -14.88 -10.33 2.55
N TYR A 10 -16.18 -10.49 2.76
CA TYR A 10 -16.77 -10.48 4.10
C TYR A 10 -16.11 -11.50 5.03
N ASN A 11 -15.98 -12.76 4.58
CA ASN A 11 -15.32 -13.79 5.37
C ASN A 11 -13.84 -13.48 5.64
N LEU A 12 -13.14 -12.88 4.66
CA LEU A 12 -11.76 -12.44 4.84
C LEU A 12 -11.65 -11.32 5.89
N GLY A 13 -12.61 -10.39 5.92
CA GLY A 13 -12.68 -9.36 6.95
C GLY A 13 -12.91 -9.93 8.36
N GLN A 14 -13.78 -10.94 8.48
CA GLN A 14 -13.97 -11.63 9.76
C GLN A 14 -12.68 -12.30 10.25
N GLN A 15 -12.02 -13.06 9.36
CA GLN A 15 -10.75 -13.72 9.66
C GLN A 15 -9.64 -12.73 10.03
N GLU A 16 -9.61 -11.58 9.36
CA GLU A 16 -8.68 -10.48 9.70
C GLU A 16 -8.87 -10.01 11.15
N CYS A 17 -10.11 -9.80 11.57
CA CYS A 17 -10.39 -9.42 12.95
C CYS A 17 -10.00 -10.54 13.94
N GLU A 18 -10.33 -11.79 13.65
CA GLU A 18 -10.02 -12.94 14.53
C GLU A 18 -8.50 -13.11 14.75
N ARG A 19 -7.69 -12.81 13.74
CA ARG A 19 -6.21 -12.88 13.82
C ARG A 19 -5.56 -11.63 14.40
N THR A 20 -6.29 -10.53 14.53
CA THR A 20 -5.74 -9.26 15.01
C THR A 20 -5.58 -9.29 16.54
N PRO A 21 -4.35 -9.16 17.08
CA PRO A 21 -4.15 -9.12 18.52
C PRO A 21 -4.87 -7.93 19.18
N TYR A 22 -5.28 -8.11 20.44
CA TYR A 22 -6.02 -7.09 21.20
C TYR A 22 -5.29 -5.74 21.23
N GLY A 23 -6.02 -4.65 20.93
CA GLY A 23 -5.50 -3.29 21.03
C GLY A 23 -4.70 -2.82 19.81
N GLU A 24 -4.58 -3.65 18.78
CA GLU A 24 -3.76 -3.34 17.61
C GLU A 24 -4.46 -2.38 16.64
N ASP A 25 -3.62 -1.53 16.06
CA ASP A 25 -3.96 -0.71 14.90
C ASP A 25 -3.22 -1.27 13.68
N ILE A 26 -3.99 -1.73 12.71
CA ILE A 26 -3.47 -2.47 11.55
C ILE A 26 -3.76 -1.73 10.25
N VAL A 27 -2.93 -2.02 9.26
CA VAL A 27 -3.17 -1.66 7.86
C VAL A 27 -3.25 -2.93 7.03
N VAL A 28 -4.23 -2.98 6.13
CA VAL A 28 -4.35 -4.04 5.12
C VAL A 28 -4.46 -3.39 3.76
N VAL A 29 -3.61 -3.82 2.81
CA VAL A 29 -3.73 -3.43 1.40
C VAL A 29 -4.45 -4.54 0.64
N LEU A 30 -5.58 -4.21 0.03
CA LEU A 30 -6.29 -5.07 -0.92
C LEU A 30 -5.88 -4.66 -2.33
N ASP A 31 -4.88 -5.33 -2.91
CA ASP A 31 -4.37 -4.98 -4.25
C ASP A 31 -5.21 -5.64 -5.35
N PHE A 32 -5.93 -4.86 -6.15
CA PHE A 32 -6.82 -5.36 -7.20
C PHE A 32 -6.14 -5.52 -8.58
N GLY A 33 -4.84 -5.26 -8.70
CA GLY A 33 -4.07 -5.44 -9.93
C GLY A 33 -4.03 -4.21 -10.83
N PRO A 34 -3.56 -4.37 -12.09
CA PRO A 34 -3.32 -3.25 -12.99
C PRO A 34 -4.59 -2.48 -13.37
N PRO A 35 -4.51 -1.15 -13.49
CA PRO A 35 -5.63 -0.30 -13.86
C PRO A 35 -6.06 -0.56 -15.30
N ILE A 36 -7.36 -0.51 -15.57
CA ILE A 36 -7.95 -0.69 -16.90
C ILE A 36 -9.20 0.17 -17.06
N ARG A 37 -9.45 0.61 -18.29
CA ARG A 37 -10.74 1.17 -18.68
C ARG A 37 -11.72 0.06 -19.08
N ILE A 38 -12.90 0.04 -18.45
CA ILE A 38 -13.96 -0.95 -18.71
C ILE A 38 -15.15 -0.22 -19.35
N SER A 39 -15.20 -0.19 -20.67
CA SER A 39 -16.21 0.56 -21.45
C SER A 39 -16.23 2.05 -21.05
N SER A 40 -17.31 2.53 -20.42
CA SER A 40 -17.44 3.90 -19.90
C SER A 40 -17.01 4.06 -18.44
N SER A 41 -16.50 3.01 -17.80
CA SER A 41 -16.06 3.00 -16.39
C SER A 41 -14.56 2.69 -16.27
N TYR A 42 -14.06 2.69 -15.04
CA TYR A 42 -12.68 2.36 -14.68
C TYR A 42 -12.67 1.21 -13.65
N GLY A 43 -11.50 0.63 -13.44
CA GLY A 43 -11.30 -0.46 -12.49
C GLY A 43 -9.99 -1.18 -12.77
N THR A 44 -9.88 -2.46 -12.41
CA THR A 44 -8.63 -3.21 -12.56
C THR A 44 -8.84 -4.54 -13.28
N GLN A 45 -7.75 -5.18 -13.66
CA GLN A 45 -7.72 -6.61 -13.97
C GLN A 45 -7.14 -7.38 -12.78
N LEU A 46 -7.89 -8.34 -12.24
CA LEU A 46 -7.42 -9.19 -11.14
C LEU A 46 -6.21 -10.07 -11.56
N PHE A 47 -5.23 -10.26 -10.68
CA PHE A 47 -3.93 -10.87 -10.99
C PHE A 47 -4.02 -12.27 -11.63
N HIS A 48 -4.69 -13.23 -10.98
CA HIS A 48 -4.69 -14.62 -11.46
C HIS A 48 -5.83 -14.92 -12.42
N THR A 49 -7.03 -14.41 -12.15
CA THR A 49 -8.21 -14.69 -12.99
C THR A 49 -8.25 -13.84 -14.25
N ARG A 50 -7.44 -12.78 -14.33
CA ARG A 50 -7.40 -11.81 -15.43
C ARG A 50 -8.78 -11.20 -15.72
N THR A 51 -9.67 -11.24 -14.74
CA THR A 51 -11.05 -10.76 -14.88
C THR A 51 -11.07 -9.24 -14.68
N PRO A 52 -11.61 -8.46 -15.63
CA PRO A 52 -11.84 -7.04 -15.44
C PRO A 52 -12.92 -6.83 -14.38
N VAL A 53 -12.66 -5.95 -13.42
CA VAL A 53 -13.60 -5.55 -12.37
C VAL A 53 -13.66 -4.03 -12.28
N THR A 54 -14.87 -3.49 -12.18
CA THR A 54 -15.10 -2.05 -12.09
C THR A 54 -14.82 -1.51 -10.69
N THR A 55 -14.57 -0.21 -10.55
CA THR A 55 -14.50 0.46 -9.24
C THR A 55 -15.73 0.22 -8.37
N GLN A 56 -16.93 0.12 -8.95
CA GLN A 56 -18.15 -0.23 -8.21
C GLN A 56 -18.09 -1.64 -7.59
N GLN A 57 -17.63 -2.64 -8.36
CA GLN A 57 -17.49 -4.01 -7.83
C GLN A 57 -16.40 -4.07 -6.74
N ILE A 58 -15.33 -3.27 -6.89
CA ILE A 58 -14.30 -3.14 -5.87
C ILE A 58 -14.87 -2.48 -4.61
N TYR A 59 -15.66 -1.41 -4.76
CA TYR A 59 -16.38 -0.75 -3.66
C TYR A 59 -17.22 -1.76 -2.88
N ASP A 60 -18.09 -2.52 -3.56
CA ASP A 60 -18.99 -3.50 -2.92
C ASP A 60 -18.17 -4.56 -2.14
N ALA A 61 -17.10 -5.06 -2.75
CA ALA A 61 -16.20 -6.03 -2.13
C ALA A 61 -15.44 -5.48 -0.91
N VAL A 62 -14.94 -4.24 -0.98
CA VAL A 62 -14.23 -3.58 0.14
C VAL A 62 -15.20 -3.28 1.28
N VAL A 63 -16.41 -2.81 0.98
CA VAL A 63 -17.47 -2.59 1.98
C VAL A 63 -17.78 -3.88 2.71
N ASP A 64 -17.91 -5.00 2.00
CA ASP A 64 -18.18 -6.29 2.65
C ASP A 64 -17.01 -6.80 3.48
N TYR A 65 -15.76 -6.60 3.03
CA TYR A 65 -14.58 -6.85 3.87
C TYR A 65 -14.63 -6.07 5.20
N LEU A 66 -14.90 -4.77 5.11
CA LEU A 66 -15.01 -3.90 6.29
C LEU A 66 -16.18 -4.31 7.20
N ARG A 67 -17.31 -4.74 6.65
CA ARG A 67 -18.43 -5.31 7.41
C ARG A 67 -18.03 -6.58 8.14
N GLY A 68 -17.33 -7.49 7.47
CA GLY A 68 -16.83 -8.71 8.09
C GLY A 68 -15.96 -8.40 9.31
N PHE A 69 -14.98 -7.51 9.13
CA PHE A 69 -14.11 -7.07 10.22
C PHE A 69 -14.91 -6.47 11.39
N TYR A 70 -15.83 -5.54 11.10
CA TYR A 70 -16.62 -4.86 12.12
C TYR A 70 -17.56 -5.80 12.89
N VAL A 71 -18.19 -6.76 12.20
CA VAL A 71 -19.09 -7.73 12.85
C VAL A 71 -18.32 -8.63 13.81
N CYS A 72 -17.15 -9.15 13.39
CA CYS A 72 -16.28 -9.89 14.29
C CYS A 72 -15.88 -9.03 15.50
N LYS A 73 -15.40 -7.80 15.27
CA LYS A 73 -14.99 -6.87 16.34
C LYS A 73 -16.14 -6.60 17.32
N SER A 74 -17.35 -6.43 16.80
CA SER A 74 -18.54 -6.14 17.62
C SER A 74 -18.89 -7.32 18.53
N ALA A 75 -18.65 -8.55 18.07
CA ALA A 75 -18.82 -9.75 18.88
C ALA A 75 -17.77 -9.86 20.00
N MET A 76 -16.59 -9.24 19.85
CA MET A 76 -15.51 -9.26 20.85
C MET A 76 -15.62 -8.16 21.93
N GLY A 77 -16.58 -7.23 21.81
CA GLY A 77 -16.91 -6.23 22.85
C GLY A 77 -16.19 -4.86 22.70
N ASP A 78 -15.89 -4.21 23.83
CA ASP A 78 -15.27 -2.87 23.93
C ASP A 78 -13.75 -2.85 23.59
N GLN A 79 -13.30 -3.80 22.79
CA GLN A 79 -11.91 -3.91 22.40
C GLN A 79 -11.57 -2.81 21.37
N GLU A 80 -10.42 -2.14 21.56
CA GLU A 80 -9.95 -1.06 20.70
C GLU A 80 -9.12 -1.62 19.56
N TYR A 81 -9.79 -2.01 18.47
CA TYR A 81 -9.15 -2.31 17.20
C TYR A 81 -9.35 -1.14 16.24
N HIS A 82 -8.33 -0.88 15.43
CA HIS A 82 -8.50 0.01 14.29
C HIS A 82 -7.92 -0.63 13.03
N LEU A 83 -8.73 -0.69 11.97
CA LEU A 83 -8.34 -1.18 10.66
C LEU A 83 -8.30 0.00 9.68
N THR A 84 -7.12 0.26 9.14
CA THR A 84 -6.96 1.03 7.91
C THR A 84 -6.95 0.07 6.73
N VAL A 85 -7.98 0.10 5.88
CA VAL A 85 -7.94 -0.59 4.59
C VAL A 85 -7.41 0.34 3.52
N SER A 86 -6.46 -0.15 2.73
CA SER A 86 -5.90 0.53 1.57
C SER A 86 -6.37 -0.18 0.30
N ILE A 87 -7.06 0.54 -0.58
CA ILE A 87 -7.62 0.01 -1.81
C ILE A 87 -6.57 0.15 -2.92
N GLY A 88 -5.86 -0.94 -3.19
CA GLY A 88 -4.64 -0.98 -4.00
C GLY A 88 -4.86 -1.26 -5.49
N THR A 89 -4.03 -0.65 -6.31
CA THR A 89 -3.79 -0.97 -7.74
C THR A 89 -2.28 -0.91 -7.98
N ASN A 90 -1.79 -0.96 -9.21
CA ASN A 90 -0.36 -0.79 -9.50
C ASN A 90 -0.11 0.10 -10.71
N ASN A 91 1.16 0.43 -10.96
CA ASN A 91 1.55 1.25 -12.11
C ASN A 91 1.87 0.43 -13.38
N ASN A 92 1.36 -0.80 -13.54
CA ASN A 92 1.45 -1.49 -14.82
C ASN A 92 0.41 -0.93 -15.80
N ASP A 93 0.89 -0.39 -16.92
CA ASP A 93 0.06 0.26 -17.95
C ASP A 93 -0.15 -0.60 -19.21
N ASP A 94 0.10 -1.92 -19.14
CA ASP A 94 -0.14 -2.84 -20.26
C ASP A 94 -1.62 -2.83 -20.73
N LEU A 95 -2.53 -2.39 -19.86
CA LEU A 95 -3.96 -2.29 -20.10
C LEU A 95 -4.46 -0.86 -20.37
N GLY A 96 -3.55 0.12 -20.42
CA GLY A 96 -3.84 1.53 -20.75
C GLY A 96 -4.68 2.26 -19.71
N GLY A 97 -4.72 1.78 -18.47
CA GLY A 97 -5.49 2.37 -17.38
C GLY A 97 -4.71 3.38 -16.54
N LEU A 98 -3.40 3.56 -16.77
CA LEU A 98 -2.58 4.48 -15.99
C LEU A 98 -2.70 5.93 -16.50
N ILE A 99 -3.93 6.44 -16.48
CA ILE A 99 -4.31 7.77 -16.98
C ILE A 99 -4.99 8.59 -15.88
N ARG A 100 -5.08 9.90 -16.11
CA ARG A 100 -5.66 10.87 -15.19
C ARG A 100 -7.07 10.50 -14.76
N GLU A 101 -7.94 10.10 -15.68
CA GLU A 101 -9.34 9.79 -15.39
C GLU A 101 -9.48 8.55 -14.50
N HIS A 102 -8.59 7.58 -14.64
CA HIS A 102 -8.55 6.43 -13.74
C HIS A 102 -8.11 6.84 -12.34
N GLY A 103 -7.06 7.66 -12.22
CA GLY A 103 -6.62 8.18 -10.93
C GLY A 103 -7.72 8.93 -10.19
N GLN A 104 -8.49 9.75 -10.92
CA GLN A 104 -9.67 10.44 -10.38
C GLN A 104 -10.72 9.45 -9.89
N ALA A 105 -11.09 8.46 -10.73
CA ALA A 105 -12.07 7.44 -10.36
C ALA A 105 -11.64 6.59 -9.14
N TRP A 106 -10.33 6.40 -8.96
CA TRP A 106 -9.78 5.69 -7.80
C TRP A 106 -9.87 6.50 -6.51
N ALA A 107 -9.64 7.82 -6.57
CA ALA A 107 -9.87 8.70 -5.44
C ALA A 107 -11.36 8.79 -5.07
N ASP A 108 -12.25 8.84 -6.06
CA ASP A 108 -13.70 8.80 -5.86
C ASP A 108 -14.14 7.50 -5.17
N LEU A 109 -13.62 6.34 -5.59
CA LEU A 109 -13.84 5.06 -4.90
C LEU A 109 -13.46 5.13 -3.41
N VAL A 110 -12.29 5.69 -3.08
CA VAL A 110 -11.84 5.82 -1.68
C VAL A 110 -12.72 6.80 -0.90
N ASN A 111 -13.16 7.88 -1.53
CA ASN A 111 -14.11 8.83 -0.95
C ASN A 111 -15.43 8.14 -0.61
N ASP A 112 -15.97 7.35 -1.53
CA ASP A 112 -17.25 6.65 -1.37
C ASP A 112 -17.19 5.62 -0.23
N VAL A 113 -16.08 4.88 -0.09
CA VAL A 113 -15.91 3.94 1.04
C VAL A 113 -15.82 4.69 2.37
N ASN A 114 -15.14 5.83 2.43
CA ASN A 114 -15.12 6.66 3.65
C ASN A 114 -16.50 7.24 3.97
N ASP A 115 -17.26 7.69 2.97
CA ASP A 115 -18.65 8.14 3.16
C ASP A 115 -19.53 7.02 3.73
N TRP A 116 -19.35 5.78 3.26
CA TRP A 116 -20.04 4.62 3.83
C TRP A 116 -19.62 4.34 5.28
N ILE A 117 -18.32 4.41 5.61
CA ILE A 117 -17.81 4.27 6.99
C ILE A 117 -18.39 5.35 7.91
N GLU A 118 -18.55 6.58 7.42
CA GLU A 118 -19.07 7.71 8.20
C GLU A 118 -20.60 7.71 8.31
N SER A 119 -21.30 7.02 7.41
CA SER A 119 -22.76 6.97 7.38
C SER A 119 -23.37 6.43 8.68
N PRO A 120 -24.49 6.98 9.20
CA PRO A 120 -25.09 6.51 10.44
C PRO A 120 -25.61 5.06 10.37
N PRO A 121 -25.27 4.18 11.33
CA PRO A 121 -24.36 4.40 12.45
C PRO A 121 -22.89 4.41 12.00
N SER A 122 -22.15 5.46 12.35
CA SER A 122 -20.76 5.63 11.91
C SER A 122 -19.82 4.58 12.50
N TRP A 123 -18.94 4.03 11.66
CA TRP A 123 -17.89 3.09 12.01
C TRP A 123 -16.49 3.71 12.02
N ALA A 124 -16.40 5.04 11.85
CA ALA A 124 -15.14 5.80 11.69
C ALA A 124 -14.19 5.72 12.90
N ARG A 125 -14.68 5.30 14.08
CA ARG A 125 -13.82 5.01 15.23
C ARG A 125 -12.89 3.82 14.96
N TRP A 126 -13.36 2.82 14.22
CA TRP A 126 -12.68 1.54 14.07
C TRP A 126 -12.15 1.31 12.66
N LEU A 127 -12.68 2.02 11.68
CA LEU A 127 -12.37 1.80 10.28
C LEU A 127 -11.91 3.08 9.62
N THR A 128 -10.98 2.97 8.69
CA THR A 128 -10.56 4.04 7.78
C THR A 128 -10.25 3.45 6.42
N ALA A 129 -10.66 4.12 5.35
CA ALA A 129 -10.28 3.74 3.99
C ALA A 129 -9.25 4.73 3.42
N ARG A 130 -8.26 4.19 2.73
CA ARG A 130 -7.21 4.92 2.01
C ARG A 130 -7.07 4.35 0.60
N GLY A 131 -6.52 5.13 -0.32
CA GLY A 131 -6.06 4.60 -1.60
C GLY A 131 -4.76 3.83 -1.43
N GLY A 132 -4.40 3.06 -2.42
CA GLY A 132 -3.08 2.46 -2.53
C GLY A 132 -2.65 2.34 -3.98
N ILE A 133 -1.35 2.42 -4.21
CA ILE A 133 -0.74 2.08 -5.49
C ILE A 133 0.61 1.40 -5.23
N ASP A 134 0.82 0.26 -5.88
CA ASP A 134 2.12 -0.40 -5.99
C ASP A 134 2.89 0.27 -7.13
N ILE A 135 3.93 1.04 -6.79
CA ILE A 135 4.78 1.67 -7.79
C ILE A 135 6.10 0.92 -7.90
N GLU A 136 6.24 0.17 -8.99
CA GLU A 136 7.49 -0.48 -9.36
C GLU A 136 8.13 0.29 -10.54
N LEU A 137 9.47 0.31 -10.60
CA LEU A 137 10.23 1.16 -11.52
C LEU A 137 10.68 0.39 -12.77
N SER A 138 10.67 -0.94 -12.69
CA SER A 138 11.17 -1.88 -13.69
C SER A 138 10.05 -2.40 -14.60
N PRO A 139 10.34 -2.81 -15.85
CA PRO A 139 9.34 -3.47 -16.68
C PRO A 139 8.74 -4.69 -15.99
N PRO A 140 7.42 -4.94 -16.11
CA PRO A 140 6.46 -4.33 -17.06
C PRO A 140 5.76 -3.05 -16.55
N PHE A 141 6.17 -2.49 -15.42
CA PHE A 141 5.53 -1.32 -14.84
C PHE A 141 5.87 -0.05 -15.61
N ALA A 142 5.07 1.00 -15.49
CA ALA A 142 5.22 2.20 -16.29
C ALA A 142 6.25 3.19 -15.72
N GLY A 143 6.75 4.05 -16.59
CA GLY A 143 7.66 5.13 -16.24
C GLY A 143 6.99 6.28 -15.46
N PRO A 144 7.79 7.31 -15.10
CA PRO A 144 7.34 8.42 -14.25
C PRO A 144 6.23 9.26 -14.89
N VAL A 145 6.21 9.40 -16.21
CA VAL A 145 5.23 10.27 -16.91
C VAL A 145 3.81 9.73 -16.71
N ALA A 146 3.56 8.46 -17.06
CA ALA A 146 2.22 7.87 -16.92
C ALA A 146 1.80 7.75 -15.44
N THR A 147 2.73 7.37 -14.56
CA THR A 147 2.46 7.30 -13.12
C THR A 147 2.05 8.67 -12.55
N ARG A 148 2.70 9.76 -12.98
CA ARG A 148 2.33 11.13 -12.57
C ARG A 148 0.98 11.58 -13.12
N GLU A 149 0.58 11.16 -14.32
CA GLU A 149 -0.76 11.45 -14.84
C GLU A 149 -1.85 10.83 -13.97
N TRP A 150 -1.68 9.55 -13.59
CA TRP A 150 -2.60 8.89 -12.65
C TRP A 150 -2.65 9.62 -11.30
N ILE A 151 -1.49 9.97 -10.73
CA ILE A 151 -1.42 10.72 -9.46
C ILE A 151 -2.10 12.08 -9.58
N ALA A 152 -1.89 12.81 -10.67
CA ALA A 152 -2.55 14.09 -10.91
C ALA A 152 -4.07 13.95 -11.00
N GLY A 153 -4.56 12.82 -11.50
CA GLY A 153 -5.96 12.40 -11.44
C GLY A 153 -6.45 12.20 -10.02
N TYR A 154 -5.74 11.38 -9.24
CA TYR A 154 -6.08 11.08 -7.85
C TYR A 154 -6.16 12.36 -7.01
N ILE A 155 -5.16 13.25 -7.15
CA ILE A 155 -5.11 14.55 -6.47
C ILE A 155 -6.33 15.42 -6.80
N SER A 156 -6.85 15.35 -8.03
CA SER A 156 -7.98 16.20 -8.45
C SER A 156 -9.31 15.85 -7.78
N ALA A 157 -9.44 14.63 -7.24
CA ALA A 157 -10.61 14.16 -6.48
C ALA A 157 -10.28 13.88 -5.00
N TRP A 158 -9.05 14.14 -4.56
CA TRP A 158 -8.63 13.94 -3.18
C TRP A 158 -9.41 14.85 -2.22
N ARG A 159 -10.08 14.26 -1.24
CA ARG A 159 -10.64 14.97 -0.08
C ARG A 159 -9.58 15.16 1.00
N VAL A 160 -9.19 16.42 1.20
CA VAL A 160 -8.11 16.82 2.12
C VAL A 160 -8.35 16.25 3.52
N GLY A 161 -7.36 15.51 4.03
CA GLY A 161 -7.39 14.92 5.36
C GLY A 161 -8.04 13.52 5.46
N THR A 162 -8.74 13.05 4.42
CA THR A 162 -9.48 11.77 4.47
C THR A 162 -9.02 10.76 3.43
N SER A 163 -8.65 11.17 2.21
CA SER A 163 -8.40 10.20 1.13
C SER A 163 -6.93 10.15 0.74
N PHE A 164 -6.04 9.96 1.73
CA PHE A 164 -4.64 9.68 1.44
C PHE A 164 -4.48 8.37 0.68
N TYR A 165 -3.39 8.23 -0.07
CA TYR A 165 -2.99 6.95 -0.64
C TYR A 165 -1.64 6.49 -0.12
N TYR A 166 -1.48 5.18 0.02
CA TYR A 166 -0.19 4.59 0.30
C TYR A 166 0.51 4.18 -0.98
N ASP A 167 1.75 4.65 -1.16
CA ASP A 167 2.68 4.02 -2.10
C ASP A 167 3.34 2.85 -1.37
N TYR A 168 2.99 1.64 -1.79
CA TYR A 168 3.52 0.40 -1.22
C TYR A 168 4.48 -0.34 -2.16
N GLY A 169 5.05 0.38 -3.13
CA GLY A 169 5.99 -0.17 -4.08
C GLY A 169 7.44 -0.14 -3.64
N THR A 170 8.32 -0.19 -4.65
CA THR A 170 9.75 -0.37 -4.50
C THR A 170 10.52 0.93 -4.73
N PHE A 171 11.80 0.90 -4.36
CA PHE A 171 12.78 1.92 -4.76
C PHE A 171 14.05 1.20 -5.22
N GLU A 172 13.91 0.38 -6.26
CA GLU A 172 14.98 -0.44 -6.83
C GLU A 172 16.05 0.37 -7.56
N ASP A 173 17.25 -0.19 -7.68
CA ASP A 173 18.45 0.45 -8.25
C ASP A 173 18.90 1.74 -7.57
N CYS A 174 18.43 1.97 -6.34
CA CYS A 174 18.67 3.23 -5.66
C CYS A 174 19.91 3.25 -4.79
N PRO A 175 20.45 4.45 -4.50
CA PRO A 175 21.58 4.57 -3.59
C PRO A 175 21.23 4.04 -2.21
N ARG A 176 22.23 3.38 -1.61
CA ARG A 176 22.15 2.91 -0.22
C ARG A 176 22.90 3.83 0.73
N THR A 177 23.90 4.54 0.22
CA THR A 177 24.77 5.42 1.01
C THR A 177 24.27 6.86 0.98
N ILE A 178 23.99 7.42 2.14
CA ILE A 178 23.62 8.85 2.31
C ILE A 178 24.63 9.75 1.59
N GLY A 179 24.13 10.73 0.83
CA GLY A 179 24.99 11.65 0.07
C GLY A 179 25.46 11.13 -1.29
N ALA A 180 25.25 9.85 -1.60
CA ALA A 180 25.53 9.33 -2.94
C ALA A 180 24.65 10.01 -3.99
N GLN A 181 25.14 10.11 -5.22
CA GLN A 181 24.38 10.67 -6.34
C GLN A 181 23.22 9.74 -6.73
N CYS A 182 22.13 10.33 -7.21
CA CYS A 182 21.04 9.56 -7.80
C CYS A 182 21.55 8.86 -9.08
N PRO A 183 21.40 7.53 -9.22
CA PRO A 183 21.81 6.81 -10.40
C PRO A 183 20.78 7.02 -11.51
N GLN A 184 21.14 6.58 -12.72
CA GLN A 184 20.14 6.38 -13.75
C GLN A 184 19.32 5.14 -13.40
N MET A 185 18.01 5.30 -13.19
CA MET A 185 17.11 4.21 -12.86
C MET A 185 16.38 3.70 -14.11
N HIS A 186 15.69 2.57 -13.95
CA HIS A 186 14.86 1.99 -15.00
C HIS A 186 13.86 3.00 -15.57
N GLN A 187 13.56 2.86 -16.86
CA GLN A 187 12.53 3.64 -17.57
C GLN A 187 12.63 5.17 -17.46
N GLY A 188 13.82 5.71 -17.17
CA GLY A 188 14.04 7.14 -17.03
C GLY A 188 13.52 7.72 -15.71
N TRP A 189 13.20 6.88 -14.72
CA TRP A 189 12.93 7.32 -13.36
C TRP A 189 14.11 8.12 -12.81
N THR A 190 13.81 9.21 -12.10
CA THR A 190 14.77 9.96 -11.30
C THR A 190 14.39 9.89 -9.81
N CYS A 191 15.34 10.15 -8.92
CA CYS A 191 15.03 10.15 -7.48
C CYS A 191 14.03 11.24 -7.11
N GLU A 192 13.99 12.33 -7.89
CA GLU A 192 12.96 13.36 -7.77
C GLU A 192 11.58 12.81 -8.16
N ASP A 193 11.50 11.98 -9.21
CA ASP A 193 10.26 11.33 -9.59
C ASP A 193 9.76 10.41 -8.49
N VAL A 194 10.61 9.54 -7.93
CA VAL A 194 10.21 8.62 -6.87
C VAL A 194 9.83 9.37 -5.59
N TRP A 195 10.63 10.37 -5.18
CA TRP A 195 10.27 11.23 -4.06
C TRP A 195 8.90 11.88 -4.26
N TYR A 196 8.64 12.44 -5.45
CA TYR A 196 7.39 13.12 -5.78
C TYR A 196 6.20 12.16 -5.66
N ILE A 197 6.26 10.98 -6.28
CA ILE A 197 5.12 10.05 -6.30
C ILE A 197 4.85 9.39 -4.94
N ALA A 198 5.88 9.18 -4.14
CA ALA A 198 5.80 8.45 -2.88
C ALA A 198 5.43 9.37 -1.71
N TRP A 199 5.73 10.67 -1.80
CA TRP A 199 5.52 11.62 -0.70
C TRP A 199 5.42 13.10 -1.10
N GLY A 200 6.18 13.56 -2.09
CA GLY A 200 6.26 14.98 -2.47
C GLY A 200 4.96 15.55 -3.04
N ALA A 201 4.12 14.71 -3.64
CA ALA A 201 2.80 15.05 -4.11
C ALA A 201 1.75 14.59 -3.09
N ALA A 202 1.23 15.51 -2.28
CA ALA A 202 0.11 15.18 -1.41
C ALA A 202 -1.07 14.64 -2.27
N PRO A 203 -1.72 13.53 -1.89
CA PRO A 203 -1.70 12.95 -0.54
C PRO A 203 -0.92 11.63 -0.41
N ALA A 204 0.18 11.48 -1.15
CA ALA A 204 1.02 10.29 -1.09
C ALA A 204 1.64 10.07 0.30
N LEU A 205 1.61 8.83 0.78
CA LEU A 205 2.31 8.39 1.99
C LEU A 205 3.06 7.08 1.72
N PRO A 206 4.35 6.98 2.03
CA PRO A 206 5.09 5.75 1.77
C PRO A 206 4.78 4.67 2.81
N LEU A 207 4.46 3.47 2.34
CA LEU A 207 4.33 2.22 3.09
C LEU A 207 5.13 1.12 2.37
N PRO A 208 6.45 1.28 2.27
CA PRO A 208 7.25 0.60 1.27
C PRO A 208 7.50 -0.88 1.50
N LEU A 209 7.87 -1.58 0.44
CA LEU A 209 8.39 -2.94 0.49
C LEU A 209 9.80 -2.98 1.11
N ILE A 210 9.94 -3.69 2.23
CA ILE A 210 11.17 -3.94 2.98
C ILE A 210 11.31 -5.45 3.18
N TYR A 211 11.44 -6.21 2.08
CA TYR A 211 11.49 -7.67 2.13
C TYR A 211 12.91 -8.24 2.18
N ASN A 212 13.94 -7.52 1.74
CA ASN A 212 15.29 -8.05 1.62
C ASN A 212 15.98 -8.29 2.98
N ASN A 213 16.48 -9.51 3.19
CA ASN A 213 17.09 -9.95 4.44
C ASN A 213 18.38 -9.21 4.84
N GLN A 214 19.00 -8.47 3.91
CA GLN A 214 20.23 -7.70 4.14
C GLN A 214 19.93 -6.23 4.47
N GLY A 215 18.66 -5.81 4.52
CA GLY A 215 18.27 -4.44 4.80
C GLY A 215 18.50 -3.46 3.64
N ILE A 216 18.70 -3.97 2.42
CA ILE A 216 18.93 -3.15 1.22
C ILE A 216 17.75 -2.20 0.99
N ASN A 217 16.51 -2.71 1.06
CA ASN A 217 15.33 -1.87 0.85
C ASN A 217 15.23 -0.76 1.92
N ALA A 218 15.51 -1.07 3.18
CA ALA A 218 15.53 -0.09 4.26
C ALA A 218 16.57 1.02 4.04
N GLU A 219 17.75 0.67 3.50
CA GLU A 219 18.78 1.65 3.15
C GLU A 219 18.36 2.57 2.00
N GLN A 220 17.68 2.02 0.99
CA GLN A 220 17.14 2.77 -0.15
C GLN A 220 16.08 3.79 0.29
N TRP A 221 15.08 3.36 1.06
CA TRP A 221 14.03 4.25 1.56
C TRP A 221 14.55 5.28 2.57
N ARG A 222 15.54 4.93 3.39
CA ARG A 222 16.28 5.92 4.20
C ARG A 222 16.95 6.96 3.32
N TRP A 223 17.62 6.53 2.24
CA TRP A 223 18.29 7.46 1.34
C TRP A 223 17.29 8.43 0.70
N LEU A 224 16.12 7.96 0.28
CA LEU A 224 15.08 8.82 -0.29
C LEU A 224 14.53 9.82 0.74
N SER A 225 14.36 9.39 2.00
CA SER A 225 13.99 10.28 3.09
C SER A 225 15.06 11.36 3.37
N TRP A 226 16.34 11.00 3.27
CA TRP A 226 17.45 11.96 3.34
C TRP A 226 17.47 12.90 2.13
N TYR A 227 17.19 12.40 0.93
CA TYR A 227 17.06 13.21 -0.28
C TYR A 227 15.97 14.27 -0.11
N ALA A 228 14.79 13.86 0.40
CA ALA A 228 13.70 14.76 0.76
C ALA A 228 14.17 15.84 1.75
N TRP A 229 14.83 15.46 2.84
CA TRP A 229 15.37 16.43 3.80
C TRP A 229 16.38 17.40 3.15
N ARG A 230 17.27 16.88 2.31
CA ARG A 230 18.37 17.65 1.73
C ARG A 230 17.92 18.64 0.66
N TYR A 231 16.95 18.26 -0.16
CA TYR A 231 16.53 19.03 -1.34
C TYR A 231 15.15 19.67 -1.21
N HIS A 232 14.31 19.14 -0.33
CA HIS A 232 12.92 19.60 -0.10
C HIS A 232 12.69 20.04 1.36
N TYR A 233 13.77 20.16 2.15
CA TYR A 233 13.79 20.70 3.51
C TYR A 233 12.91 19.96 4.52
N SER A 234 12.40 18.78 4.17
CA SER A 234 11.64 17.92 5.06
C SER A 234 11.90 16.46 4.71
N ARG A 235 12.11 15.64 5.74
CA ARG A 235 12.16 14.19 5.56
C ARG A 235 10.79 13.66 5.17
N MET A 236 10.78 12.48 4.57
CA MET A 236 9.54 11.74 4.32
C MET A 236 8.89 11.32 5.64
N SER A 237 7.58 11.11 5.61
CA SER A 237 6.82 10.49 6.71
C SER A 237 6.42 9.07 6.30
N ILE A 238 7.34 8.12 6.40
CA ILE A 238 7.10 6.71 6.09
C ILE A 238 6.20 6.09 7.16
N LYS A 239 5.16 5.36 6.77
CA LYS A 239 4.10 4.89 7.66
C LYS A 239 4.28 3.46 8.18
N GLY A 240 5.21 2.72 7.60
CA GLY A 240 5.48 1.35 8.00
C GLY A 240 6.35 0.62 6.99
N SER A 241 6.24 -0.69 6.96
CA SER A 241 6.90 -1.55 5.98
C SER A 241 6.02 -2.73 5.57
N PHE A 242 6.11 -3.12 4.30
CA PHE A 242 5.62 -4.40 3.78
C PHE A 242 6.75 -5.43 3.67
N THR A 243 6.53 -6.65 4.13
CA THR A 243 7.34 -7.82 3.76
C THR A 243 6.56 -8.73 2.81
N GLN A 244 7.15 -9.86 2.45
CA GLN A 244 6.52 -10.91 1.64
C GLN A 244 6.69 -12.30 2.28
N TRP A 245 6.84 -12.34 3.60
CA TRP A 245 7.19 -13.54 4.34
C TRP A 245 6.15 -14.65 4.17
N GLN A 246 4.88 -14.32 4.34
CA GLN A 246 3.77 -15.27 4.22
C GLN A 246 3.70 -15.89 2.84
N ILE A 247 3.87 -15.10 1.77
CA ILE A 247 3.91 -15.69 0.44
C ILE A 247 5.11 -16.62 0.26
N CYS A 248 6.26 -16.30 0.86
CA CYS A 248 7.43 -17.17 0.80
C CYS A 248 7.32 -18.43 1.66
N LEU A 249 6.47 -18.44 2.68
CA LEU A 249 6.16 -19.67 3.42
C LEU A 249 5.27 -20.62 2.61
N VAL A 250 4.27 -20.08 1.92
CA VAL A 250 3.27 -20.92 1.21
C VAL A 250 3.73 -21.31 -0.19
N ASP A 251 4.56 -20.48 -0.82
CA ASP A 251 5.15 -20.70 -2.13
C ASP A 251 6.65 -20.31 -2.09
N PRO A 252 7.52 -21.13 -1.46
CA PRO A 252 8.95 -20.82 -1.35
C PRO A 252 9.67 -20.69 -2.70
N GLY A 253 9.07 -21.19 -3.78
CA GLY A 253 9.55 -21.07 -5.15
C GLY A 253 9.05 -19.83 -5.88
N ALA A 254 8.18 -19.01 -5.26
CA ALA A 254 7.70 -17.78 -5.85
C ALA A 254 8.88 -16.85 -6.17
N PRO A 255 8.84 -16.14 -7.32
CA PRO A 255 9.82 -15.11 -7.63
C PRO A 255 9.93 -14.11 -6.47
N GLY A 256 11.17 -13.76 -6.13
CA GLY A 256 11.45 -12.81 -5.07
C GLY A 256 11.72 -13.44 -3.71
N CYS A 257 11.39 -14.71 -3.43
CA CYS A 257 11.54 -15.25 -2.07
C CYS A 257 12.97 -15.54 -1.62
N SER A 258 13.90 -15.82 -2.55
CA SER A 258 15.29 -16.09 -2.19
C SER A 258 15.96 -14.84 -1.61
N GLY A 259 16.30 -14.89 -0.31
CA GLY A 259 16.93 -13.77 0.40
C GLY A 259 15.97 -12.64 0.78
N ALA A 260 14.66 -12.91 0.75
CA ALA A 260 13.63 -11.93 1.07
C ALA A 260 12.39 -12.55 1.72
N ASP A 261 12.63 -13.46 2.65
CA ASP A 261 11.67 -14.21 3.45
C ASP A 261 11.67 -13.75 4.92
N GLN A 262 11.96 -12.47 5.17
CA GLN A 262 11.97 -11.94 6.53
C GLN A 262 10.58 -11.60 7.05
N PRO A 263 10.24 -11.95 8.30
CA PRO A 263 8.95 -11.62 8.87
C PRO A 263 8.71 -10.10 9.01
N PRO A 264 7.45 -9.64 9.11
CA PRO A 264 7.09 -8.21 9.12
C PRO A 264 7.85 -7.37 10.15
N TRP A 265 8.01 -7.88 11.38
CA TRP A 265 8.71 -7.17 12.45
C TRP A 265 10.20 -6.98 12.16
N VAL A 266 10.82 -7.87 11.38
CA VAL A 266 12.22 -7.75 10.96
C VAL A 266 12.36 -6.66 9.90
N GLY A 267 11.48 -6.63 8.89
CA GLY A 267 11.45 -5.55 7.89
C GLY A 267 11.22 -4.18 8.54
N TRP A 268 10.29 -4.10 9.49
CA TRP A 268 10.03 -2.89 10.26
C TRP A 268 11.26 -2.46 11.08
N ALA A 269 11.89 -3.39 11.80
CA ALA A 269 13.06 -3.09 12.63
C ALA A 269 14.23 -2.59 11.78
N GLN A 270 14.49 -3.22 10.63
CA GLN A 270 15.49 -2.75 9.69
C GLN A 270 15.21 -1.32 9.24
N LEU A 271 13.98 -1.02 8.82
CA LEU A 271 13.61 0.32 8.39
C LEU A 271 13.76 1.34 9.52
N PHE A 272 13.26 1.00 10.72
CA PHE A 272 13.36 1.86 11.91
C PHE A 272 14.81 2.16 12.27
N GLU A 273 15.67 1.14 12.34
CA GLU A 273 17.10 1.30 12.66
C GLU A 273 17.84 2.13 11.61
N ARG A 274 17.57 1.88 10.32
CA ARG A 274 18.21 2.63 9.23
C ARG A 274 17.78 4.10 9.26
N LEU A 275 16.49 4.39 9.39
CA LEU A 275 15.97 5.76 9.49
C LEU A 275 16.55 6.49 10.71
N ASN A 276 16.61 5.82 11.87
CA ASN A 276 17.05 6.43 13.13
C ASN A 276 18.58 6.47 13.32
N ALA A 277 19.36 5.86 12.44
CA ALA A 277 20.82 6.04 12.41
C ALA A 277 21.25 7.49 12.10
N TYR A 278 20.32 8.33 11.61
CA TYR A 278 20.56 9.70 11.21
C TYR A 278 19.41 10.60 11.69
N THR A 279 19.70 11.62 12.49
CA THR A 279 18.71 12.58 13.02
C THR A 279 17.83 13.25 11.95
N MET A 280 18.35 13.43 10.74
CA MET A 280 17.65 14.04 9.60
C MET A 280 16.57 13.14 8.98
N THR A 281 16.62 11.83 9.21
CA THR A 281 15.64 10.85 8.69
C THR A 281 14.89 10.13 9.81
N ALA A 282 15.24 10.40 11.07
CA ALA A 282 14.70 9.73 12.24
C ALA A 282 13.17 9.89 12.34
N GLN A 283 12.51 8.78 12.68
CA GLN A 283 11.07 8.70 12.88
C GLN A 283 10.78 7.96 14.18
N THR A 284 9.75 8.40 14.89
CA THR A 284 9.27 7.69 16.07
C THR A 284 8.52 6.41 15.69
N PRO A 285 8.36 5.45 16.61
CA PRO A 285 7.49 4.29 16.40
C PRO A 285 6.03 4.67 16.11
N TYR A 286 5.56 5.84 16.56
CA TYR A 286 4.20 6.32 16.26
C TYR A 286 4.04 6.82 14.81
N GLU A 287 5.13 7.28 14.19
CA GLU A 287 5.13 7.69 12.78
C GLU A 287 5.28 6.49 11.85
N LEU A 288 6.20 5.58 12.20
CA LEU A 288 6.42 4.29 11.52
C LEU A 288 5.50 3.24 12.13
N ARG A 289 4.20 3.40 11.91
CA ARG A 289 3.14 2.73 12.67
C ARG A 289 3.03 1.23 12.42
N TRP A 290 3.26 0.78 11.19
CA TRP A 290 2.84 -0.56 10.77
C TRP A 290 3.97 -1.47 10.31
N ALA A 291 3.89 -2.74 10.71
CA ALA A 291 4.61 -3.86 10.12
C ALA A 291 3.58 -4.78 9.46
N THR A 292 3.59 -4.86 8.12
CA THR A 292 2.59 -5.61 7.33
C THR A 292 3.27 -6.56 6.33
N ASP A 293 2.50 -7.46 5.73
CA ASP A 293 3.00 -8.56 4.90
C ASP A 293 2.12 -8.81 3.68
N ILE A 294 2.74 -9.29 2.60
CA ILE A 294 2.02 -9.76 1.41
C ILE A 294 1.55 -11.21 1.62
N SER A 295 0.26 -11.45 1.37
CA SER A 295 -0.33 -12.79 1.31
C SER A 295 -1.20 -12.94 0.05
N ARG A 296 -1.29 -14.18 -0.48
CA ARG A 296 -2.09 -14.49 -1.70
C ARG A 296 -3.61 -14.63 -1.46
N THR A 297 -4.12 -14.22 -0.30
CA THR A 297 -5.27 -14.84 0.41
C THR A 297 -4.92 -16.25 0.88
N TRP A 298 -4.93 -16.42 2.19
CA TRP A 298 -4.21 -17.41 2.99
C TRP A 298 -4.29 -18.85 2.52
N SER A 299 -3.12 -19.49 2.43
CA SER A 299 -2.91 -20.80 3.02
C SER A 299 -1.99 -20.64 4.24
N LEU A 300 -2.33 -21.28 5.36
CA LEU A 300 -1.49 -21.66 6.50
C LEU A 300 -1.17 -20.68 7.67
N ILE A 301 -1.93 -20.92 8.75
CA ILE A 301 -1.52 -21.21 10.15
C ILE A 301 -1.16 -20.06 11.10
N SER A 302 -1.97 -19.99 12.17
CA SER A 302 -1.71 -19.40 13.48
C SER A 302 -0.41 -19.91 14.10
N ASN A 303 0.46 -19.02 14.54
CA ASN A 303 1.49 -19.40 15.50
C ASN A 303 0.93 -19.24 16.92
N ASP A 304 0.83 -20.36 17.62
CA ASP A 304 1.14 -20.41 19.04
C ASP A 304 2.52 -19.77 19.33
#